data_AF-A0A4Q7P0B1-F1
#
_entry.id   AF-A0A4Q7P0B1-F1
#
_cell.length_a   1.000
_cell.length_b   1.000
_cell.length_c   1.000
_cell.angle_alpha   90.00
_cell.angle_beta   90.00
_cell.angle_gamma   90.00
#
_symmetry.space_group_name_H-M   'P 1'
#
loop_
_entity.id
_entity.type
_entity.pdbx_description
1 polymer ?
#
loop_
_entity_poly.entity_id
_entity_poly.type
_entity_poly.pdbx_seq_one_letter_code
_entity_poly.pdbx_strand_id
1 'polypeptide(L)'
;MKFEIKSKDPLTKARAGTITTDHGTIETPIFMPVGTVASVKGVHQRELKNDINPDIILGNTYHLYLRPQTTILEKAGGLHKFMNWDRNILTDSGGYQVYSLSANRKIKEEGVKFKSHIDGSYHVFTPENVMEIQRTIGADIIMAFDECTPYPCDFKYAKRSMHMTHRWLERCLQHLKKVPVKYGYEQTFFPIVQGSTYKELRKQSAEYIAGVGAEGNAIGGLSVGEPAEEMYAMTEVVTEILPEDKPRYLMGVGTPINILENIALGVDMFDCVMPTRNARNGMLFTAYGTINIKNKKWEDDFSPIDEMGITFVDTDYSKAYLRHLFTVNELLGKQIATIHNLGFYLWLVREARKHILAGDFESWKNKMVKQMDRRL
;
A
#
# COMPACT_ATOMS: atom_id res chain seq x y z
N MET A 1 15.73 -3.63 10.92
CA MET A 1 14.99 -2.36 10.77
C MET A 1 14.89 -1.65 12.12
N LYS A 2 15.00 -0.31 12.15
CA LYS A 2 14.75 0.52 13.35
C LYS A 2 13.59 1.47 13.06
N PHE A 3 12.64 1.60 13.99
CA PHE A 3 11.59 2.61 13.94
C PHE A 3 11.76 3.59 15.09
N GLU A 4 11.71 4.89 14.79
CA GLU A 4 11.85 5.96 15.76
C GLU A 4 10.73 6.97 15.58
N ILE A 5 9.98 7.23 16.65
CA ILE A 5 8.94 8.27 16.66
C ILE A 5 9.61 9.60 16.99
N LYS A 6 9.46 10.59 16.10
CA LYS A 6 9.97 11.95 16.31
C LYS A 6 8.99 12.83 17.06
N SER A 7 7.70 12.77 16.69
CA SER A 7 6.63 13.50 17.35
C SER A 7 5.31 12.76 17.25
N LYS A 8 4.39 13.12 18.15
CA LYS A 8 2.98 12.72 18.12
C LYS A 8 2.13 13.97 18.13
N ASP A 9 1.02 13.93 17.40
CA ASP A 9 0.04 15.00 17.46
C ASP A 9 -0.66 15.00 18.84
N PRO A 10 -0.91 16.16 19.47
CA PRO A 10 -1.46 16.21 20.82
C PRO A 10 -2.95 15.84 20.93
N LEU A 11 -3.71 15.89 19.83
CA LEU A 11 -5.18 15.71 19.83
C LEU A 11 -5.62 14.40 19.15
N THR A 12 -4.72 13.73 18.43
CA THR A 12 -4.99 12.48 17.71
C THR A 12 -3.96 11.41 18.05
N LYS A 13 -4.11 10.21 17.49
CA LYS A 13 -3.12 9.12 17.60
C LYS A 13 -2.03 9.22 16.51
N ALA A 14 -2.00 10.31 15.74
CA ALA A 14 -1.06 10.48 14.62
C ALA A 14 0.39 10.59 15.10
N ARG A 15 1.31 9.99 14.32
CA ARG A 15 2.73 9.90 14.65
C ARG A 15 3.58 10.26 13.44
N ALA A 16 4.59 11.08 13.67
CA ALA A 16 5.64 11.36 12.70
C ALA A 16 6.88 10.58 13.11
N GLY A 17 7.27 9.59 12.32
CA GLY A 17 8.36 8.68 12.64
C GLY A 17 9.37 8.49 11.52
N THR A 18 10.32 7.59 11.71
CA THR A 18 11.34 7.26 10.72
C THR A 18 11.66 5.79 10.83
N ILE A 19 11.54 5.09 9.70
CA ILE A 19 11.93 3.68 9.56
C ILE A 19 13.28 3.65 8.85
N THR A 20 14.25 2.92 9.39
CA THR A 20 15.56 2.70 8.78
C THR A 20 15.71 1.22 8.41
N THR A 21 16.00 0.99 7.14
CA THR A 21 16.30 -0.30 6.50
C THR A 21 17.67 -0.21 5.83
N ASP A 22 18.13 -1.31 5.24
CA ASP A 22 19.46 -1.36 4.61
C ASP A 22 19.52 -0.55 3.29
N HIS A 23 18.39 -0.34 2.61
CA HIS A 23 18.29 0.50 1.39
C HIS A 23 17.90 1.96 1.67
N GLY A 24 17.79 2.36 2.94
CA GLY A 24 17.67 3.76 3.31
C GLY A 24 16.62 4.05 4.37
N THR A 25 16.09 5.26 4.29
CA THR A 25 15.19 5.81 5.31
C THR A 25 13.81 6.06 4.72
N ILE A 26 12.77 5.81 5.52
CA ILE A 26 11.37 6.06 5.19
C ILE A 26 10.79 6.99 6.25
N GLU A 27 10.32 8.15 5.84
CA GLU A 27 9.60 9.06 6.72
C GLU A 27 8.14 8.65 6.84
N THR A 28 7.59 8.56 8.06
CA THR A 28 6.17 8.23 8.28
C THR A 28 5.36 9.44 8.77
N PRO A 29 4.08 9.59 8.40
CA PRO A 29 3.30 8.68 7.57
C PRO A 29 3.77 8.61 6.10
N ILE A 30 3.64 7.46 5.45
CA ILE A 30 4.09 7.23 4.07
C ILE A 30 3.00 6.57 3.21
N PHE A 31 2.95 6.99 1.94
CA PHE A 31 2.20 6.32 0.89
C PHE A 31 3.15 5.60 -0.07
N MET A 32 2.88 4.34 -0.36
CA MET A 32 3.70 3.47 -1.20
C MET A 32 3.07 3.31 -2.59
N PRO A 33 3.69 3.87 -3.67
CA PRO A 33 3.27 3.58 -5.03
C PRO A 33 3.35 2.09 -5.34
N VAL A 34 2.29 1.52 -5.93
CA VAL A 34 2.20 0.08 -6.19
C VAL A 34 2.80 -0.29 -7.54
N GLY A 35 3.92 -1.02 -7.49
CA GLY A 35 4.61 -1.67 -8.61
C GLY A 35 4.13 -3.10 -8.84
N THR A 36 3.08 -3.27 -9.66
CA THR A 36 2.43 -4.58 -9.87
C THR A 36 3.33 -5.62 -10.57
N VAL A 37 4.16 -5.21 -11.52
CA VAL A 37 4.94 -6.12 -12.39
C VAL A 37 6.38 -5.63 -12.53
N ALA A 38 7.04 -5.36 -11.40
CA ALA A 38 8.35 -4.69 -11.35
C ALA A 38 8.34 -3.27 -11.99
N SER A 39 7.17 -2.64 -12.02
CA SER A 39 6.98 -1.29 -12.58
C SER A 39 5.74 -0.65 -11.97
N VAL A 40 5.87 0.60 -11.53
CA VAL A 40 4.75 1.48 -11.22
C VAL A 40 4.13 1.90 -12.55
N LYS A 41 2.88 1.49 -12.79
CA LYS A 41 2.28 1.54 -14.13
C LYS A 41 2.20 2.97 -14.68
N GLY A 42 2.82 3.18 -15.84
CA GLY A 42 2.72 4.44 -16.58
C GLY A 42 3.70 5.51 -16.11
N VAL A 43 4.75 5.14 -15.38
CA VAL A 43 5.78 6.07 -14.90
C VAL A 43 7.16 5.46 -15.20
N HIS A 44 8.05 6.26 -15.77
CA HIS A 44 9.43 5.85 -15.98
C HIS A 44 10.22 5.89 -14.67
N GLN A 45 11.16 4.96 -14.44
CA GLN A 45 11.96 4.89 -13.20
C GLN A 45 12.63 6.22 -12.81
N ARG A 46 13.11 6.98 -13.79
CA ARG A 46 13.69 8.33 -13.58
C ARG A 46 12.65 9.29 -12.98
N GLU A 47 11.44 9.32 -13.51
CA GLU A 47 10.35 10.18 -13.04
C GLU A 47 9.87 9.74 -11.65
N LEU A 48 9.78 8.42 -11.45
CA LEU A 48 9.46 7.85 -10.14
C LEU A 48 10.48 8.29 -9.09
N LYS A 49 11.78 8.21 -9.39
CA LYS A 49 12.85 8.55 -8.45
C LYS A 49 13.01 10.05 -8.22
N ASN A 50 12.96 10.85 -9.28
CA ASN A 50 13.36 12.25 -9.23
C ASN A 50 12.19 13.21 -9.01
N ASP A 51 11.02 12.92 -9.60
CA ASP A 51 9.88 13.83 -9.60
C ASP A 51 8.86 13.45 -8.52
N ILE A 52 8.40 12.19 -8.51
CA ILE A 52 7.49 11.69 -7.46
C ILE A 52 8.26 11.48 -6.15
N ASN A 53 9.48 10.95 -6.28
CA ASN A 53 10.45 10.79 -5.20
C ASN A 53 9.90 10.06 -3.96
N PRO A 54 9.31 8.85 -4.06
CA PRO A 54 8.86 8.10 -2.89
C PRO A 54 10.05 7.48 -2.15
N ASP A 55 9.94 7.34 -0.82
CA ASP A 55 10.95 6.69 0.02
C ASP A 55 10.93 5.16 -0.12
N ILE A 56 9.75 4.62 -0.45
CA ILE A 56 9.46 3.19 -0.58
C ILE A 56 8.37 2.96 -1.63
N ILE A 57 8.43 1.82 -2.32
CA ILE A 57 7.37 1.34 -3.22
C ILE A 57 6.90 -0.05 -2.80
N LEU A 58 5.70 -0.45 -3.25
CA LEU A 58 5.18 -1.81 -3.04
C LEU A 58 5.38 -2.68 -4.29
N GLY A 59 6.06 -3.82 -4.15
CA GLY A 59 6.14 -4.87 -5.16
C GLY A 59 5.05 -5.94 -4.94
N ASN A 60 4.42 -6.41 -6.00
CA ASN A 60 3.38 -7.44 -5.89
C ASN A 60 3.95 -8.85 -6.06
N THR A 61 3.94 -9.65 -4.99
CA THR A 61 4.52 -11.00 -4.99
C THR A 61 3.80 -11.94 -5.96
N TYR A 62 2.47 -11.91 -5.98
CA TYR A 62 1.68 -12.79 -6.84
C TYR A 62 2.03 -12.60 -8.33
N HIS A 63 2.09 -11.36 -8.79
CA HIS A 63 2.41 -11.07 -10.18
C HIS A 63 3.87 -11.37 -10.52
N LEU A 64 4.82 -10.98 -9.67
CA LEU A 64 6.25 -11.24 -9.87
C LEU A 64 6.58 -12.74 -9.91
N TYR A 65 5.91 -13.54 -9.07
CA TYR A 65 6.00 -14.99 -9.06
C TYR A 65 5.53 -15.62 -10.37
N LEU A 66 4.42 -15.15 -10.94
CA LEU A 66 3.92 -15.68 -12.21
C LEU A 66 4.73 -15.18 -13.41
N ARG A 67 5.13 -13.90 -13.39
CA ARG A 67 5.90 -13.25 -14.44
C ARG A 67 6.64 -12.03 -13.89
N PRO A 68 7.98 -12.01 -13.93
CA PRO A 68 8.87 -12.82 -14.76
C PRO A 68 9.27 -14.19 -14.18
N GLN A 69 8.74 -14.57 -13.01
CA GLN A 69 9.15 -15.73 -12.19
C GLN A 69 10.38 -15.46 -11.33
N THR A 70 10.41 -16.08 -10.16
CA THR A 70 11.46 -15.90 -9.14
C THR A 70 12.84 -16.32 -9.65
N THR A 71 12.93 -17.32 -10.53
CA THR A 71 14.20 -17.77 -11.12
C THR A 71 14.86 -16.69 -11.98
N ILE A 72 14.07 -15.85 -12.66
CA ILE A 72 14.59 -14.72 -13.44
C ILE A 72 15.03 -13.59 -12.51
N LEU A 73 14.21 -13.28 -11.49
CA LEU A 73 14.56 -12.26 -10.48
C LEU A 73 15.85 -12.64 -9.75
N GLU A 74 16.02 -13.91 -9.41
CA GLU A 74 17.22 -14.40 -8.74
C GLU A 74 18.47 -14.21 -9.60
N LYS A 75 18.40 -14.58 -10.88
CA LYS A 75 19.50 -14.36 -11.85
C LYS A 75 19.84 -12.89 -12.05
N ALA A 76 18.84 -12.00 -11.97
CA ALA A 76 19.04 -10.56 -12.03
C ALA A 76 19.65 -9.98 -10.73
N GLY A 77 19.70 -10.78 -9.66
CA GLY A 77 20.20 -10.37 -8.34
C GLY A 77 19.16 -9.64 -7.48
N GLY A 78 17.89 -10.04 -7.59
CA GLY A 78 16.76 -9.48 -6.83
C GLY A 78 15.98 -8.41 -7.59
N LEU A 79 14.83 -8.02 -7.04
CA LEU A 79 13.91 -7.06 -7.65
C LEU A 79 14.55 -5.68 -7.81
N HIS A 80 15.26 -5.18 -6.80
CA HIS A 80 15.96 -3.89 -6.85
C HIS A 80 16.83 -3.77 -8.11
N LYS A 81 17.71 -4.75 -8.35
CA LYS A 81 18.56 -4.79 -9.55
C LYS A 81 17.75 -4.97 -10.83
N PHE A 82 16.76 -5.85 -10.81
CA PHE A 82 15.92 -6.14 -11.98
C PHE A 82 15.18 -4.90 -12.50
N MET A 83 14.65 -4.07 -11.61
CA MET A 83 13.88 -2.88 -11.98
C MET A 83 14.64 -1.56 -11.85
N ASN A 84 15.95 -1.64 -11.57
CA ASN A 84 16.83 -0.49 -11.32
C ASN A 84 16.26 0.48 -10.27
N TRP A 85 15.85 -0.07 -9.13
CA TRP A 85 15.35 0.68 -7.98
C TRP A 85 16.30 0.50 -6.80
N ASP A 86 16.93 1.59 -6.38
CA ASP A 86 17.97 1.62 -5.35
C ASP A 86 17.47 2.15 -4.00
N ARG A 87 16.14 2.11 -3.78
CA ARG A 87 15.49 2.49 -2.52
C ARG A 87 14.65 1.34 -1.99
N ASN A 88 13.94 1.62 -0.91
CA ASN A 88 13.17 0.62 -0.18
C ASN A 88 12.04 0.01 -1.02
N ILE A 89 11.80 -1.27 -0.81
CA ILE A 89 10.68 -2.02 -1.36
C ILE A 89 9.97 -2.78 -0.23
N LEU A 90 8.64 -2.70 -0.20
CA LEU A 90 7.80 -3.66 0.53
C LEU A 90 7.19 -4.65 -0.46
N THR A 91 7.14 -5.94 -0.16
CA THR A 91 6.34 -6.89 -0.95
C THR A 91 5.13 -7.38 -0.18
N ASP A 92 3.97 -7.40 -0.82
CA ASP A 92 2.81 -8.13 -0.28
C ASP A 92 3.04 -9.64 -0.29
N SER A 93 2.17 -10.40 0.39
CA SER A 93 2.28 -11.87 0.44
C SER A 93 1.63 -12.58 -0.76
N GLY A 94 0.90 -11.84 -1.60
CA GLY A 94 0.05 -12.41 -2.66
C GLY A 94 -1.30 -12.97 -2.17
N GLY A 95 -1.55 -13.02 -0.86
CA GLY A 95 -2.80 -13.56 -0.28
C GLY A 95 -4.05 -12.86 -0.80
N TYR A 96 -4.02 -11.53 -0.88
CA TYR A 96 -5.15 -10.73 -1.41
C TYR A 96 -5.42 -10.99 -2.90
N GLN A 97 -4.39 -11.16 -3.72
CA GLN A 97 -4.57 -11.38 -5.16
C GLN A 97 -5.17 -12.76 -5.42
N VAL A 98 -4.72 -13.77 -4.68
CA VAL A 98 -5.37 -15.08 -4.67
C VAL A 98 -6.82 -14.96 -4.16
N TYR A 99 -7.08 -14.10 -3.16
CA TYR A 99 -8.42 -13.73 -2.71
C TYR A 99 -9.29 -13.03 -3.80
N SER A 100 -8.70 -12.21 -4.66
CA SER A 100 -9.45 -11.51 -5.72
C SER A 100 -9.92 -12.44 -6.86
N LEU A 101 -9.31 -13.63 -6.98
CA LEU A 101 -9.60 -14.64 -8.01
C LEU A 101 -10.63 -15.68 -7.57
N SER A 102 -11.70 -15.25 -6.87
CA SER A 102 -12.65 -16.12 -6.14
C SER A 102 -13.17 -17.36 -6.89
N ALA A 103 -13.38 -17.28 -8.21
CA ALA A 103 -13.84 -18.42 -9.01
C ALA A 103 -12.79 -19.53 -9.19
N ASN A 104 -11.50 -19.24 -8.98
CA ASN A 104 -10.38 -20.05 -9.43
C ASN A 104 -9.42 -20.46 -8.29
N ARG A 105 -9.89 -20.48 -7.04
CA ARG A 105 -9.06 -20.89 -5.88
C ARG A 105 -9.71 -21.94 -4.98
N LYS A 106 -8.85 -22.67 -4.26
CA LYS A 106 -9.24 -23.57 -3.17
C LYS A 106 -8.31 -23.34 -1.98
N ILE A 107 -8.87 -22.82 -0.89
CA ILE A 107 -8.16 -22.59 0.38
C ILE A 107 -8.27 -23.86 1.23
N LYS A 108 -7.14 -24.27 1.82
CA LYS A 108 -7.05 -25.34 2.80
C LYS A 108 -5.97 -25.02 3.83
N GLU A 109 -5.86 -25.83 4.88
CA GLU A 109 -4.84 -25.61 5.92
C GLU A 109 -3.42 -25.60 5.36
N GLU A 110 -3.10 -26.44 4.38
CA GLU A 110 -1.75 -26.48 3.77
C GLU A 110 -1.38 -25.18 3.03
N GLY A 111 -2.37 -24.45 2.53
CA GLY A 111 -2.19 -23.26 1.70
C GLY A 111 -3.33 -23.07 0.71
N VAL A 112 -3.08 -22.30 -0.35
CA VAL A 112 -4.07 -21.97 -1.38
C VAL A 112 -3.63 -22.46 -2.74
N LYS A 113 -4.45 -23.33 -3.35
CA LYS A 113 -4.31 -23.72 -4.75
C LYS A 113 -5.09 -22.74 -5.62
N PHE A 114 -4.50 -22.23 -6.69
CA PHE A 114 -5.16 -21.32 -7.62
C PHE A 114 -4.77 -21.57 -9.07
N LYS A 115 -5.56 -21.03 -9.98
CA LYS A 115 -5.29 -21.03 -11.42
C LYS A 115 -4.71 -19.68 -11.84
N SER A 116 -3.59 -19.69 -12.55
CA SER A 116 -2.94 -18.51 -13.10
C SER A 116 -3.88 -17.78 -14.06
N HIS A 117 -3.97 -16.46 -13.90
CA HIS A 117 -4.72 -15.58 -14.80
C HIS A 117 -4.00 -15.32 -16.14
N ILE A 118 -2.75 -15.76 -16.29
CA ILE A 118 -1.93 -15.51 -17.48
C ILE A 118 -2.12 -16.63 -18.51
N ASP A 119 -2.03 -17.88 -18.08
CA ASP A 119 -1.94 -19.07 -18.94
C ASP A 119 -2.85 -20.22 -18.47
N GLY A 120 -3.52 -20.06 -17.33
CA GLY A 120 -4.40 -21.08 -16.79
C GLY A 120 -3.70 -22.25 -16.09
N SER A 121 -2.39 -22.18 -15.87
CA SER A 121 -1.65 -23.20 -15.11
C SER A 121 -2.04 -23.21 -13.63
N TYR A 122 -1.87 -24.34 -12.94
CA TYR A 122 -2.18 -24.46 -11.52
C TYR A 122 -0.95 -24.22 -10.65
N HIS A 123 -1.12 -23.41 -9.61
CA HIS A 123 -0.09 -23.10 -8.62
C HIS A 123 -0.60 -23.30 -7.20
N VAL A 124 0.32 -23.39 -6.25
CA VAL A 124 0.02 -23.49 -4.82
C VAL A 124 0.88 -22.49 -4.06
N PHE A 125 0.25 -21.62 -3.28
CA PHE A 125 0.92 -20.80 -2.28
C PHE A 125 0.74 -21.42 -0.91
N THR A 126 1.84 -21.61 -0.18
CA THR A 126 1.86 -22.03 1.21
C THR A 126 2.59 -20.96 2.03
N PRO A 127 2.35 -20.89 3.35
CA PRO A 127 3.15 -20.05 4.25
C PRO A 127 4.65 -20.12 3.99
N GLU A 128 5.20 -21.32 3.82
CA GLU A 128 6.64 -21.54 3.60
C GLU A 128 7.10 -21.02 2.24
N ASN A 129 6.46 -21.44 1.14
CA ASN A 129 6.97 -21.09 -0.18
C ASN A 129 6.80 -19.60 -0.51
N VAL A 130 5.81 -18.91 0.08
CA VAL A 130 5.66 -17.46 -0.06
C VAL A 130 6.79 -16.73 0.63
N MET A 131 7.33 -17.25 1.73
CA MET A 131 8.54 -16.69 2.34
C MET A 131 9.74 -16.87 1.43
N GLU A 132 9.95 -18.06 0.84
CA GLU A 132 11.04 -18.30 -0.13
C GLU A 132 10.94 -17.40 -1.37
N ILE A 133 9.72 -17.19 -1.88
CA ILE A 133 9.43 -16.29 -3.00
C ILE A 133 9.83 -14.86 -2.61
N GLN A 134 9.36 -14.34 -1.46
CA GLN A 134 9.71 -12.99 -1.01
C GLN A 134 11.21 -12.82 -0.69
N ARG A 135 11.88 -13.87 -0.17
CA ARG A 135 13.34 -13.91 -0.02
C ARG A 135 14.04 -13.74 -1.37
N THR A 136 13.51 -14.37 -2.41
CA THR A 136 14.07 -14.30 -3.78
C THR A 136 13.73 -13.00 -4.49
N ILE A 137 12.55 -12.41 -4.23
CA ILE A 137 12.23 -11.07 -4.71
C ILE A 137 13.17 -10.04 -4.05
N GLY A 138 13.49 -10.22 -2.77
CA GLY A 138 14.51 -9.43 -2.08
C GLY A 138 14.02 -8.05 -1.61
N ALA A 139 12.74 -7.89 -1.24
CA ALA A 139 12.24 -6.62 -0.69
C ALA A 139 12.74 -6.36 0.75
N ASP A 140 12.87 -5.10 1.14
CA ASP A 140 13.28 -4.67 2.49
C ASP A 140 12.27 -5.05 3.58
N ILE A 141 10.98 -5.01 3.24
CA ILE A 141 9.87 -5.40 4.12
C ILE A 141 9.06 -6.48 3.41
N ILE A 142 8.83 -7.60 4.06
CA ILE A 142 8.09 -8.75 3.56
C ILE A 142 6.89 -9.04 4.47
N MET A 143 5.81 -9.51 3.88
CA MET A 143 4.53 -9.70 4.59
C MET A 143 4.28 -11.18 4.89
N ALA A 144 3.69 -11.48 6.06
CA ALA A 144 3.16 -12.81 6.35
C ALA A 144 2.14 -13.27 5.31
N PHE A 145 2.16 -14.56 4.97
CA PHE A 145 1.08 -15.13 4.17
C PHE A 145 -0.16 -15.34 5.04
N ASP A 146 -1.28 -14.76 4.62
CA ASP A 146 -2.52 -14.70 5.37
C ASP A 146 -3.73 -15.11 4.51
N GLU A 147 -4.86 -15.35 5.18
CA GLU A 147 -6.14 -15.50 4.51
C GLU A 147 -6.93 -14.19 4.61
N CYS A 148 -7.04 -13.45 3.50
CA CYS A 148 -7.90 -12.28 3.46
C CYS A 148 -9.37 -12.68 3.57
N THR A 149 -10.04 -12.21 4.62
CA THR A 149 -11.46 -12.49 4.86
C THR A 149 -12.33 -11.66 3.90
N PRO A 150 -13.36 -12.23 3.24
CA PRO A 150 -14.29 -11.46 2.42
C PRO A 150 -15.15 -10.50 3.24
N TYR A 151 -15.68 -9.47 2.57
CA TYR A 151 -16.75 -8.64 3.10
C TYR A 151 -17.95 -8.61 2.13
N PRO A 152 -19.19 -8.74 2.62
CA PRO A 152 -19.54 -9.18 3.97
C PRO A 152 -19.24 -10.68 4.16
N CYS A 153 -19.06 -11.12 5.41
CA CYS A 153 -18.97 -12.53 5.76
C CYS A 153 -19.57 -12.78 7.15
N ASP A 154 -19.96 -14.01 7.46
CA ASP A 154 -20.45 -14.35 8.80
C ASP A 154 -19.32 -14.44 9.84
N PHE A 155 -19.67 -14.25 11.11
CA PHE A 155 -18.75 -14.28 12.24
C PHE A 155 -17.96 -15.60 12.35
N LYS A 156 -18.59 -16.75 12.08
CA LYS A 156 -17.93 -18.05 12.17
C LYS A 156 -16.87 -18.19 11.09
N TYR A 157 -17.15 -17.72 9.87
CA TYR A 157 -16.17 -17.65 8.79
C TYR A 157 -14.99 -16.76 9.18
N ALA A 158 -15.26 -15.52 9.60
CA ALA A 158 -14.22 -14.57 9.99
C ALA A 158 -13.33 -15.12 11.10
N LYS A 159 -13.92 -15.74 12.13
CA LYS A 159 -13.18 -16.35 13.24
C LYS A 159 -12.28 -17.48 12.78
N ARG A 160 -12.79 -18.39 11.94
CA ARG A 160 -12.00 -19.50 11.37
C ARG A 160 -10.85 -18.97 10.52
N SER A 161 -11.11 -17.94 9.71
CA SER A 161 -10.12 -17.33 8.81
C SER A 161 -8.99 -16.64 9.58
N MET A 162 -9.34 -15.87 10.61
CA MET A 162 -8.38 -15.25 11.53
C MET A 162 -7.50 -16.31 12.22
N HIS A 163 -8.08 -17.39 12.73
CA HIS A 163 -7.29 -18.46 13.33
C HIS A 163 -6.40 -19.21 12.33
N MET A 164 -6.82 -19.35 11.07
CA MET A 164 -5.96 -19.88 10.01
C MET A 164 -4.77 -18.95 9.75
N THR A 165 -5.00 -17.64 9.68
CA THR A 165 -3.94 -16.62 9.57
C THR A 165 -2.94 -16.72 10.71
N HIS A 166 -3.38 -16.93 11.96
CA HIS A 166 -2.48 -17.14 13.10
C HIS A 166 -1.63 -18.41 12.97
N ARG A 167 -2.21 -19.53 12.54
CA ARG A 167 -1.44 -20.77 12.30
C ARG A 167 -0.46 -20.63 11.14
N TRP A 168 -0.85 -19.93 10.08
CA TRP A 168 0.01 -19.64 8.94
C TRP A 168 1.16 -18.70 9.31
N LEU A 169 0.91 -17.73 10.19
CA LEU A 169 1.96 -16.88 10.73
C LEU A 169 3.04 -17.68 11.47
N GLU A 170 2.66 -18.60 12.35
CA GLU A 170 3.62 -19.47 13.04
C GLU A 170 4.48 -20.27 12.03
N ARG A 171 3.86 -20.79 10.96
CA ARG A 171 4.58 -21.48 9.88
C ARG A 171 5.55 -20.56 9.15
N CYS A 172 5.15 -19.33 8.83
CA CYS A 172 6.03 -18.33 8.22
C CYS A 172 7.24 -18.05 9.11
N LEU A 173 7.03 -17.82 10.41
CA LEU A 173 8.10 -17.53 11.38
C LEU A 173 9.06 -18.72 11.52
N GLN A 174 8.55 -19.93 11.69
CA GLN A 174 9.38 -21.14 11.80
C GLN A 174 10.20 -21.40 10.54
N HIS A 175 9.64 -21.09 9.37
CA HIS A 175 10.34 -21.26 8.11
C HIS A 175 11.42 -20.18 7.90
N LEU A 176 11.11 -18.90 8.17
CA LEU A 176 12.08 -17.80 8.04
C LEU A 176 13.30 -17.96 8.95
N LYS A 177 13.17 -18.64 10.11
CA LYS A 177 14.32 -18.99 10.97
C LYS A 177 15.34 -19.93 10.28
N LYS A 178 14.92 -20.65 9.24
CA LYS A 178 15.73 -21.65 8.51
C LYS A 178 16.23 -21.14 7.16
N VAL A 179 15.54 -20.17 6.57
CA VAL A 179 15.87 -19.63 5.26
C VAL A 179 16.85 -18.47 5.39
N PRO A 180 18.06 -18.56 4.83
CA PRO A 180 19.04 -17.49 4.92
C PRO A 180 18.57 -16.26 4.15
N VAL A 181 19.07 -15.10 4.58
CA VAL A 181 18.94 -13.85 3.83
C VAL A 181 19.65 -13.98 2.47
N LYS A 182 19.13 -13.27 1.47
CA LYS A 182 19.72 -13.18 0.13
C LYS A 182 20.28 -11.77 -0.09
N TYR A 183 21.18 -11.63 -1.06
CA TYR A 183 21.65 -10.35 -1.60
C TYR A 183 22.42 -9.42 -0.63
N GLY A 184 22.74 -9.88 0.58
CA GLY A 184 23.66 -9.19 1.50
C GLY A 184 23.02 -8.09 2.36
N TYR A 185 21.70 -8.11 2.51
CA TYR A 185 20.93 -7.22 3.39
C TYR A 185 19.79 -7.98 4.08
N GLU A 186 19.31 -7.42 5.17
CA GLU A 186 18.21 -7.98 5.97
C GLU A 186 16.85 -7.65 5.36
N GLN A 187 15.87 -8.55 5.56
CA GLN A 187 14.48 -8.28 5.21
C GLN A 187 13.62 -8.39 6.46
N THR A 188 12.80 -7.38 6.69
CA THR A 188 11.97 -7.24 7.88
C THR A 188 10.61 -7.87 7.65
N PHE A 189 10.10 -8.63 8.63
CA PHE A 189 8.87 -9.40 8.47
C PHE A 189 7.71 -8.79 9.24
N PHE A 190 6.60 -8.51 8.55
CA PHE A 190 5.39 -7.95 9.17
C PHE A 190 4.26 -8.99 9.22
N PRO A 191 3.80 -9.40 10.42
CA PRO A 191 2.55 -10.13 10.60
C PRO A 191 1.32 -9.26 10.28
N ILE A 192 0.19 -9.92 9.98
CA ILE A 192 -1.04 -9.27 9.50
C ILE A 192 -2.20 -9.54 10.46
N VAL A 193 -2.78 -8.47 11.00
CA VAL A 193 -4.03 -8.52 11.77
C VAL A 193 -5.21 -8.73 10.82
N GLN A 194 -5.92 -9.85 11.00
CA GLN A 194 -7.22 -10.14 10.37
C GLN A 194 -8.37 -10.06 11.38
N GLY A 195 -9.62 -10.24 10.92
CA GLY A 195 -10.81 -10.21 11.79
C GLY A 195 -12.09 -9.63 11.18
N SER A 196 -12.08 -9.26 9.89
CA SER A 196 -13.19 -8.59 9.21
C SER A 196 -13.66 -7.33 9.97
N THR A 197 -14.96 -7.03 10.00
CA THR A 197 -15.54 -5.89 10.72
C THR A 197 -16.06 -6.24 12.13
N TYR A 198 -15.55 -7.35 12.70
CA TYR A 198 -15.92 -7.80 14.04
C TYR A 198 -14.89 -7.36 15.10
N LYS A 199 -15.28 -6.42 15.96
CA LYS A 199 -14.45 -5.85 17.03
C LYS A 199 -13.74 -6.90 17.89
N GLU A 200 -14.45 -7.94 18.34
CA GLU A 200 -13.88 -8.99 19.18
C GLU A 200 -12.79 -9.81 18.47
N LEU A 201 -12.97 -10.10 17.18
CA LEU A 201 -11.97 -10.81 16.40
C LEU A 201 -10.76 -9.92 16.12
N ARG A 202 -10.99 -8.64 15.82
CA ARG A 202 -9.91 -7.65 15.64
C ARG A 202 -9.07 -7.50 16.90
N LYS A 203 -9.69 -7.43 18.07
CA LYS A 203 -9.00 -7.38 19.36
C LYS A 203 -8.15 -8.64 19.58
N GLN A 204 -8.76 -9.82 19.48
CA GLN A 204 -8.06 -11.09 19.64
C GLN A 204 -6.87 -11.23 18.69
N SER A 205 -7.05 -10.82 17.44
CA SER A 205 -6.01 -10.87 16.42
C SER A 205 -4.90 -9.87 16.70
N ALA A 206 -5.23 -8.63 17.06
CA ALA A 206 -4.23 -7.61 17.40
C ALA A 206 -3.38 -8.01 18.62
N GLU A 207 -3.99 -8.60 19.65
CA GLU A 207 -3.27 -9.10 20.84
C GLU A 207 -2.31 -10.24 20.47
N TYR A 208 -2.77 -11.19 19.64
CA TYR A 208 -1.93 -12.30 19.17
C TYR A 208 -0.75 -11.78 18.33
N ILE A 209 -1.02 -10.88 17.38
CA ILE A 209 -0.02 -10.32 16.46
C ILE A 209 0.99 -9.45 17.21
N ALA A 210 0.55 -8.62 18.16
CA ALA A 210 1.42 -7.87 19.04
C ALA A 210 2.34 -8.78 19.88
N GLY A 211 1.80 -9.89 20.39
CA GLY A 211 2.54 -10.88 21.18
C GLY A 211 3.68 -11.59 20.44
N VAL A 212 3.71 -11.54 19.10
CA VAL A 212 4.81 -12.09 18.29
C VAL A 212 6.09 -11.27 18.44
N GLY A 213 5.99 -9.97 18.72
CA GLY A 213 7.15 -9.08 18.89
C GLY A 213 7.89 -8.76 17.58
N ALA A 214 7.21 -8.85 16.43
CA ALA A 214 7.78 -8.48 15.14
C ALA A 214 8.12 -6.98 15.05
N GLU A 215 8.99 -6.62 14.11
CA GLU A 215 9.51 -5.26 13.97
C GLU A 215 8.49 -4.27 13.41
N GLY A 216 7.37 -4.72 12.86
CA GLY A 216 6.23 -3.91 12.44
C GLY A 216 4.98 -4.76 12.25
N ASN A 217 3.82 -4.13 12.11
CA ASN A 217 2.53 -4.83 12.10
C ASN A 217 1.62 -4.29 10.99
N ALA A 218 1.01 -5.18 10.22
CA ALA A 218 0.04 -4.79 9.23
C ALA A 218 -1.41 -5.06 9.67
N ILE A 219 -2.32 -4.29 9.09
CA ILE A 219 -3.75 -4.36 9.29
C ILE A 219 -4.36 -4.75 7.94
N GLY A 220 -4.79 -6.01 7.82
CA GLY A 220 -5.35 -6.57 6.60
C GLY A 220 -6.87 -6.75 6.67
N GLY A 221 -7.48 -7.10 5.54
CA GLY A 221 -8.92 -7.40 5.47
C GLY A 221 -9.83 -6.20 5.76
N LEU A 222 -9.33 -4.99 5.48
CA LEU A 222 -10.10 -3.74 5.41
C LEU A 222 -9.91 -3.12 4.02
N SER A 223 -10.77 -2.15 3.67
CA SER A 223 -10.93 -1.58 2.34
C SER A 223 -11.24 -2.64 1.26
N VAL A 224 -12.04 -3.64 1.62
CA VAL A 224 -12.45 -4.75 0.74
C VAL A 224 -13.91 -4.69 0.33
N GLY A 225 -14.65 -3.68 0.77
CA GLY A 225 -16.03 -3.38 0.36
C GLY A 225 -16.90 -2.79 1.46
N GLU A 226 -16.39 -2.72 2.69
CA GLU A 226 -17.09 -2.17 3.84
C GLU A 226 -17.20 -0.64 3.82
N PRO A 227 -18.19 -0.06 4.52
CA PRO A 227 -18.27 1.38 4.75
C PRO A 227 -17.01 1.93 5.44
N ALA A 228 -16.67 3.19 5.17
CA ALA A 228 -15.48 3.82 5.73
C ALA A 228 -15.52 3.87 7.27
N GLU A 229 -16.71 4.03 7.85
CA GLU A 229 -16.94 4.07 9.29
C GLU A 229 -16.61 2.73 9.96
N GLU A 230 -16.94 1.60 9.32
CA GLU A 230 -16.56 0.27 9.83
C GLU A 230 -15.04 0.07 9.77
N MET A 231 -14.40 0.51 8.68
CA MET A 231 -12.94 0.49 8.54
C MET A 231 -12.26 1.34 9.64
N TYR A 232 -12.75 2.56 9.89
CA TYR A 232 -12.21 3.43 10.93
C TYR A 232 -12.37 2.81 12.32
N ALA A 233 -13.57 2.31 12.64
CA ALA A 233 -13.83 1.67 13.93
C ALA A 233 -12.92 0.45 14.17
N MET A 234 -12.66 -0.37 13.16
CA MET A 234 -11.76 -1.52 13.30
C MET A 234 -10.29 -1.09 13.38
N THR A 235 -9.90 -0.06 12.62
CA THR A 235 -8.53 0.47 12.68
C THR A 235 -8.23 1.06 14.05
N GLU A 236 -9.18 1.78 14.64
CA GLU A 236 -9.05 2.31 16.01
C GLU A 236 -8.82 1.18 17.03
N VAL A 237 -9.64 0.13 16.99
CA VAL A 237 -9.51 -1.03 17.90
C VAL A 237 -8.13 -1.68 17.77
N VAL A 238 -7.64 -1.85 16.54
CA VAL A 238 -6.35 -2.50 16.30
C VAL A 238 -5.18 -1.62 16.74
N THR A 239 -5.23 -0.32 16.43
CA THR A 239 -4.15 0.64 16.75
C THR A 239 -4.02 0.93 18.24
N GLU A 240 -5.07 0.72 19.04
CA GLU A 240 -5.02 0.76 20.50
C GLU A 240 -4.23 -0.40 21.13
N ILE A 241 -4.15 -1.53 20.43
CA ILE A 241 -3.56 -2.76 20.93
C ILE A 241 -2.14 -2.95 20.38
N LEU A 242 -1.93 -2.62 19.10
CA LEU A 242 -0.64 -2.79 18.46
C LEU A 242 0.45 -1.92 19.14
N PRO A 243 1.67 -2.45 19.30
CA PRO A 243 2.75 -1.75 19.97
C PRO A 243 3.04 -0.39 19.34
N GLU A 244 3.17 0.64 20.18
CA GLU A 244 3.40 2.01 19.72
C GLU A 244 4.80 2.20 19.14
N ASP A 245 5.80 1.47 19.65
CA ASP A 245 7.20 1.54 19.23
C ASP A 245 7.47 0.77 17.92
N LYS A 246 6.41 0.31 17.24
CA LYS A 246 6.48 -0.39 15.95
C LYS A 246 5.62 0.33 14.89
N PRO A 247 6.01 0.30 13.61
CA PRO A 247 5.20 0.85 12.54
C PRO A 247 3.94 0.02 12.31
N ARG A 248 2.87 0.70 11.88
CA ARG A 248 1.54 0.16 11.62
C ARG A 248 1.18 0.42 10.16
N TYR A 249 0.96 -0.65 9.41
CA TYR A 249 0.70 -0.61 7.98
C TYR A 249 -0.75 -0.99 7.66
N LEU A 250 -1.56 -0.06 7.17
CA LEU A 250 -2.93 -0.35 6.73
C LEU A 250 -2.95 -0.67 5.23
N MET A 251 -3.26 -1.93 4.91
CA MET A 251 -3.12 -2.47 3.56
C MET A 251 -4.30 -2.06 2.67
N GLY A 252 -4.00 -1.56 1.47
CA GLY A 252 -4.98 -1.34 0.39
C GLY A 252 -5.86 -0.09 0.50
N VAL A 253 -5.71 0.72 1.56
CA VAL A 253 -6.50 1.94 1.78
C VAL A 253 -5.99 3.08 0.91
N GLY A 254 -6.90 3.70 0.15
CA GLY A 254 -6.47 4.50 -0.99
C GLY A 254 -7.12 5.85 -1.25
N THR A 255 -8.22 6.26 -0.62
CA THR A 255 -8.72 7.63 -0.87
C THR A 255 -7.92 8.63 -0.03
N PRO A 256 -7.71 9.88 -0.51
CA PRO A 256 -7.01 10.91 0.26
C PRO A 256 -7.61 11.13 1.66
N ILE A 257 -8.94 11.12 1.75
CA ILE A 257 -9.68 11.28 3.02
C ILE A 257 -9.40 10.09 3.94
N ASN A 258 -9.51 8.86 3.45
CA ASN A 258 -9.28 7.67 4.29
C ASN A 258 -7.83 7.61 4.79
N ILE A 259 -6.85 8.06 4.01
CA ILE A 259 -5.46 8.16 4.46
C ILE A 259 -5.37 9.11 5.67
N LEU A 260 -5.92 10.33 5.55
CA LEU A 260 -5.90 11.32 6.63
C LEU A 260 -6.62 10.85 7.90
N GLU A 261 -7.79 10.23 7.76
CA GLU A 261 -8.53 9.68 8.91
C GLU A 261 -7.76 8.55 9.59
N ASN A 262 -7.14 7.65 8.85
CA ASN A 262 -6.37 6.55 9.44
C ASN A 262 -5.00 7.00 10.00
N ILE A 263 -4.40 8.09 9.48
CA ILE A 263 -3.26 8.74 10.13
C ILE A 263 -3.68 9.26 11.51
N ALA A 264 -4.87 9.89 11.63
CA ALA A 264 -5.40 10.34 12.93
C ALA A 264 -5.64 9.18 13.91
N LEU A 265 -5.89 7.97 13.40
CA LEU A 265 -6.00 6.74 14.19
C LEU A 265 -4.63 6.08 14.48
N GLY A 266 -3.53 6.65 13.98
CA GLY A 266 -2.17 6.23 14.31
C GLY A 266 -1.57 5.19 13.37
N VAL A 267 -2.06 5.09 12.12
CA VAL A 267 -1.42 4.31 11.05
C VAL A 267 -0.24 5.09 10.44
N ASP A 268 0.85 4.39 10.10
CA ASP A 268 2.09 4.99 9.58
C ASP A 268 2.31 4.75 8.09
N MET A 269 1.80 3.65 7.54
CA MET A 269 2.10 3.23 6.17
C MET A 269 0.81 2.87 5.43
N PHE A 270 0.77 3.22 4.14
CA PHE A 270 -0.37 2.99 3.26
C PHE A 270 0.11 2.56 1.88
N ASP A 271 -0.70 1.78 1.17
CA ASP A 271 -0.55 1.51 -0.24
C ASP A 271 -1.92 1.51 -0.92
N CYS A 272 -1.97 1.94 -2.18
CA CYS A 272 -3.13 1.69 -3.02
C CYS A 272 -2.82 1.83 -4.50
N VAL A 273 -3.51 1.05 -5.32
CA VAL A 273 -3.49 1.23 -6.78
C VAL A 273 -4.31 2.43 -7.25
N MET A 274 -5.15 3.02 -6.37
CA MET A 274 -6.08 4.09 -6.70
C MET A 274 -5.46 5.28 -7.47
N PRO A 275 -4.38 5.93 -7.01
CA PRO A 275 -3.81 7.08 -7.72
C PRO A 275 -3.44 6.75 -9.16
N THR A 276 -2.74 5.64 -9.38
CA THR A 276 -2.33 5.25 -10.75
C THR A 276 -3.50 4.73 -11.57
N ARG A 277 -4.41 3.94 -11.00
CA ARG A 277 -5.56 3.39 -11.73
C ARG A 277 -6.53 4.48 -12.17
N ASN A 278 -6.84 5.42 -11.28
CA ASN A 278 -7.79 6.49 -11.54
C ASN A 278 -7.20 7.55 -12.47
N ALA A 279 -5.90 7.86 -12.34
CA ALA A 279 -5.16 8.69 -13.28
C ALA A 279 -5.33 8.20 -14.73
N ARG A 280 -5.06 6.91 -14.98
CA ARG A 280 -5.19 6.32 -16.33
C ARG A 280 -6.62 6.32 -16.88
N ASN A 281 -7.61 6.54 -16.01
CA ASN A 281 -9.02 6.68 -16.37
C ASN A 281 -9.47 8.14 -16.47
N GLY A 282 -8.60 9.11 -16.20
CA GLY A 282 -8.84 10.55 -16.34
C GLY A 282 -9.29 11.24 -15.06
N MET A 283 -9.15 10.60 -13.90
CA MET A 283 -9.49 11.21 -12.60
C MET A 283 -8.22 11.63 -11.86
N LEU A 284 -8.11 12.93 -11.58
CA LEU A 284 -6.99 13.58 -10.91
C LEU A 284 -7.40 13.98 -9.48
N PHE A 285 -6.44 13.93 -8.55
CA PHE A 285 -6.64 14.34 -7.17
C PHE A 285 -5.85 15.62 -6.88
N THR A 286 -6.51 16.63 -6.32
CA THR A 286 -5.90 17.90 -5.94
C THR A 286 -6.24 18.23 -4.49
N ALA A 287 -5.57 19.23 -3.92
CA ALA A 287 -5.92 19.72 -2.58
C ALA A 287 -7.35 20.28 -2.51
N TYR A 288 -7.95 20.64 -3.65
CA TYR A 288 -9.25 21.32 -3.76
C TYR A 288 -10.40 20.40 -4.19
N GLY A 289 -10.12 19.11 -4.39
CA GLY A 289 -11.08 18.13 -4.83
C GLY A 289 -10.59 17.28 -5.99
N THR A 290 -11.52 16.55 -6.58
CA THR A 290 -11.24 15.64 -7.70
C THR A 290 -11.64 16.25 -9.04
N ILE A 291 -10.76 16.11 -10.04
CA ILE A 291 -10.99 16.55 -11.42
C ILE A 291 -11.23 15.31 -12.29
N ASN A 292 -12.28 15.31 -13.09
CA ASN A 292 -12.37 14.41 -14.25
C ASN A 292 -11.93 15.18 -15.51
N ILE A 293 -10.71 14.92 -15.97
CA ILE A 293 -10.08 15.70 -17.05
C ILE A 293 -10.75 15.48 -18.41
N LYS A 294 -11.56 14.44 -18.55
CA LYS A 294 -12.33 14.17 -19.78
C LYS A 294 -13.54 15.10 -19.94
N ASN A 295 -13.95 15.79 -18.88
CA ASN A 295 -15.12 16.66 -18.93
C ASN A 295 -14.97 17.77 -19.97
N LYS A 296 -16.04 18.09 -20.70
CA LYS A 296 -16.04 19.08 -21.79
C LYS A 296 -15.57 20.47 -21.34
N LYS A 297 -15.89 20.86 -20.10
CA LYS A 297 -15.52 22.17 -19.54
C LYS A 297 -14.02 22.47 -19.50
N TRP A 298 -13.15 21.47 -19.69
CA TRP A 298 -11.71 21.67 -19.75
C TRP A 298 -11.18 21.83 -21.18
N GLU A 299 -12.04 21.86 -22.21
CA GLU A 299 -11.60 21.83 -23.61
C GLU A 299 -10.82 23.07 -24.07
N ASP A 300 -11.10 24.22 -23.47
CA ASP A 300 -10.46 25.52 -23.70
C ASP A 300 -9.85 26.11 -22.42
N ASP A 301 -9.68 25.29 -21.38
CA ASP A 301 -9.00 25.69 -20.14
C ASP A 301 -7.48 25.54 -20.28
N PHE A 302 -6.80 26.66 -20.56
CA PHE A 302 -5.35 26.72 -20.73
C PHE A 302 -4.57 26.91 -19.41
N SER A 303 -5.25 26.92 -18.27
CA SER A 303 -4.59 26.94 -16.95
C SER A 303 -3.83 25.63 -16.70
N PRO A 304 -2.81 25.64 -15.81
CA PRO A 304 -2.09 24.43 -15.42
C PRO A 304 -3.04 23.33 -14.89
N ILE A 305 -2.57 22.09 -14.91
CA ILE A 305 -3.29 20.95 -14.31
C ILE A 305 -3.55 21.22 -12.83
N ASP A 306 -2.51 21.66 -12.10
CA ASP A 306 -2.58 22.08 -10.71
C ASP A 306 -1.55 23.20 -10.45
N GLU A 307 -1.99 24.29 -9.83
CA GLU A 307 -1.13 25.44 -9.52
C GLU A 307 -0.13 25.15 -8.39
N MET A 308 -0.34 24.09 -7.61
CA MET A 308 0.57 23.71 -6.52
C MET A 308 1.95 23.25 -7.00
N GLY A 309 2.08 22.83 -8.27
CA GLY A 309 3.40 22.52 -8.86
C GLY A 309 4.18 21.43 -8.11
N ILE A 310 3.50 20.42 -7.56
CA ILE A 310 4.13 19.36 -6.77
C ILE A 310 5.07 18.51 -7.62
N THR A 311 4.68 18.27 -8.87
CA THR A 311 5.50 17.62 -9.90
C THR A 311 5.58 18.51 -11.13
N PHE A 312 6.59 18.31 -11.98
CA PHE A 312 6.80 19.15 -13.17
C PHE A 312 5.56 19.19 -14.08
N VAL A 313 4.84 18.06 -14.21
CA VAL A 313 3.68 17.94 -15.08
C VAL A 313 2.53 18.88 -14.70
N ASP A 314 2.46 19.29 -13.43
CA ASP A 314 1.35 20.10 -12.92
C ASP A 314 1.29 21.47 -13.61
N THR A 315 2.47 22.01 -13.96
CA THR A 315 2.62 23.35 -14.53
C THR A 315 3.10 23.37 -15.98
N ASP A 316 3.75 22.30 -16.45
CA ASP A 316 4.21 22.19 -17.85
C ASP A 316 3.08 21.95 -18.86
N TYR A 317 1.93 21.45 -18.39
CA TYR A 317 0.79 21.11 -19.24
C TYR A 317 -0.49 21.82 -18.78
N SER A 318 -1.32 22.20 -19.74
CA SER A 318 -2.65 22.74 -19.46
C SER A 318 -3.72 21.65 -19.32
N LYS A 319 -4.83 22.00 -18.67
CA LYS A 319 -6.00 21.12 -18.59
C LYS A 319 -6.56 20.78 -19.99
N ALA A 320 -6.58 21.75 -20.90
CA ALA A 320 -6.99 21.56 -22.29
C ALA A 320 -6.13 20.55 -23.04
N TYR A 321 -4.80 20.64 -22.91
CA TYR A 321 -3.89 19.69 -23.55
C TYR A 321 -4.07 18.28 -22.97
N LEU A 322 -4.11 18.15 -21.64
CA LEU A 322 -4.29 16.84 -21.01
C LEU A 322 -5.64 16.21 -21.41
N ARG A 323 -6.73 17.00 -21.43
CA ARG A 323 -8.04 16.54 -21.93
C ARG A 323 -7.96 16.04 -23.36
N HIS A 324 -7.28 16.79 -24.24
CA HIS A 324 -7.10 16.40 -25.63
C HIS A 324 -6.45 15.01 -25.72
N LEU A 325 -5.34 14.78 -25.00
CA LEU A 325 -4.67 13.48 -24.96
C LEU A 325 -5.60 12.34 -24.53
N PHE A 326 -6.46 12.57 -23.52
CA PHE A 326 -7.46 11.57 -23.14
C PHE A 326 -8.54 11.35 -24.21
N THR A 327 -8.91 12.39 -24.95
CA THR A 327 -9.93 12.33 -26.02
C THR A 327 -9.42 11.50 -27.20
N VAL A 328 -8.14 11.63 -27.54
CA VAL A 328 -7.49 10.85 -28.61
C VAL A 328 -6.90 9.51 -28.14
N ASN A 329 -7.12 9.14 -26.87
CA ASN A 329 -6.60 7.92 -26.23
C ASN A 329 -5.06 7.79 -26.23
N GLU A 330 -4.36 8.91 -26.20
CA GLU A 330 -2.90 8.94 -26.17
C GLU A 330 -2.32 8.43 -24.84
N LEU A 331 -1.24 7.64 -24.92
CA LEU A 331 -0.61 7.05 -23.73
C LEU A 331 0.01 8.12 -22.83
N LEU A 332 0.51 9.20 -23.43
CA LEU A 332 1.12 10.31 -22.70
C LEU A 332 0.15 10.93 -21.69
N GLY A 333 -1.14 11.06 -22.02
CA GLY A 333 -2.13 11.61 -21.10
C GLY A 333 -2.28 10.77 -19.82
N LYS A 334 -2.17 9.45 -19.96
CA LYS A 334 -2.19 8.51 -18.83
C LYS A 334 -0.93 8.61 -17.97
N GLN A 335 0.24 8.84 -18.58
CA GLN A 335 1.50 9.05 -17.85
C GLN A 335 1.47 10.37 -17.07
N ILE A 336 1.13 11.49 -17.72
CA ILE A 336 1.00 12.81 -17.09
C ILE A 336 0.07 12.74 -15.87
N ALA A 337 -1.14 12.21 -16.06
CA ALA A 337 -2.11 12.05 -14.97
C ALA A 337 -1.58 11.17 -13.82
N THR A 338 -0.76 10.17 -14.12
CA THR A 338 -0.22 9.25 -13.11
C THR A 338 0.88 9.91 -12.30
N ILE A 339 1.75 10.68 -12.93
CA ILE A 339 2.80 11.45 -12.25
C ILE A 339 2.16 12.47 -11.30
N HIS A 340 1.19 13.24 -11.78
CA HIS A 340 0.40 14.18 -10.97
C HIS A 340 -0.21 13.50 -9.73
N ASN A 341 -0.99 12.42 -9.93
CA ASN A 341 -1.66 11.74 -8.82
C ASN A 341 -0.69 11.16 -7.80
N LEU A 342 0.43 10.58 -8.23
CA LEU A 342 1.43 10.05 -7.29
C LEU A 342 2.13 11.18 -6.53
N GLY A 343 2.46 12.28 -7.22
CA GLY A 343 2.97 13.50 -6.59
C GLY A 343 2.03 14.01 -5.51
N PHE A 344 0.74 14.15 -5.83
CA PHE A 344 -0.29 14.58 -4.87
C PHE A 344 -0.37 13.67 -3.63
N TYR A 345 -0.35 12.34 -3.80
CA TYR A 345 -0.41 11.42 -2.66
C TYR A 345 0.81 11.52 -1.75
N LEU A 346 2.01 11.67 -2.33
CA LEU A 346 3.24 11.86 -1.56
C LEU A 346 3.26 13.24 -0.87
N TRP A 347 2.76 14.29 -1.53
CA TRP A 347 2.55 15.59 -0.91
C TRP A 347 1.61 15.49 0.30
N LEU A 348 0.47 14.81 0.16
CA LEU A 348 -0.53 14.69 1.23
C LEU A 348 0.04 14.10 2.52
N VAL A 349 0.78 13.00 2.43
CA VAL A 349 1.39 12.36 3.61
C VAL A 349 2.57 13.15 4.16
N ARG A 350 3.30 13.88 3.32
CA ARG A 350 4.38 14.80 3.74
C ARG A 350 3.83 16.03 4.47
N GLU A 351 2.73 16.61 4.01
CA GLU A 351 2.05 17.69 4.74
C GLU A 351 1.46 17.18 6.05
N ALA A 352 0.83 16.00 6.05
CA ALA A 352 0.38 15.36 7.29
C ALA A 352 1.53 15.24 8.30
N ARG A 353 2.70 14.76 7.86
CA ARG A 353 3.91 14.70 8.70
C ARG A 353 4.32 16.09 9.23
N LYS A 354 4.35 17.13 8.39
CA LYS A 354 4.70 18.50 8.83
C LYS A 354 3.75 19.00 9.92
N HIS A 355 2.45 18.78 9.75
CA HIS A 355 1.45 19.19 10.73
C HIS A 355 1.48 18.37 12.02
N ILE A 356 1.83 17.07 11.96
CA ILE A 356 2.06 16.25 13.17
C ILE A 356 3.28 16.77 13.94
N LEU A 357 4.36 17.15 13.25
CA LEU A 357 5.55 17.73 13.88
C LEU A 357 5.25 19.11 14.49
N ALA A 358 4.37 19.90 13.88
CA ALA A 358 3.95 21.21 14.38
C ALA A 358 2.88 21.13 15.49
N GLY A 359 2.21 19.98 15.65
CA GLY A 359 1.16 19.77 16.64
C GLY A 359 -0.20 20.36 16.26
N ASP A 360 -0.46 20.58 14.97
CA ASP A 360 -1.71 21.13 14.44
C ASP A 360 -2.41 20.22 13.41
N PHE A 361 -2.04 18.94 13.37
CA PHE A 361 -2.53 17.97 12.39
C PHE A 361 -4.05 17.82 12.42
N GLU A 362 -4.68 17.72 13.60
CA GLU A 362 -6.14 17.58 13.67
C GLU A 362 -6.88 18.73 12.97
N SER A 363 -6.48 19.97 13.27
CA SER A 363 -7.10 21.18 12.72
C SER A 363 -6.90 21.26 11.21
N TRP A 364 -5.70 20.97 10.73
CA TRP A 364 -5.41 20.91 9.30
C TRP A 364 -6.19 19.80 8.60
N LYS A 365 -6.17 18.57 9.14
CA LYS A 365 -6.88 17.40 8.64
C LYS A 365 -8.36 17.70 8.47
N ASN A 366 -9.01 18.26 9.49
CA ASN A 366 -10.44 18.59 9.49
C ASN A 366 -10.84 19.60 8.40
N LYS A 367 -9.93 20.49 7.99
CA LYS A 367 -10.13 21.37 6.84
C LYS A 367 -9.94 20.62 5.52
N MET A 368 -8.85 19.87 5.42
CA MET A 368 -8.48 19.14 4.20
C MET A 368 -9.50 18.08 3.81
N VAL A 369 -10.04 17.30 4.74
CA VAL A 369 -11.05 16.27 4.43
C VAL A 369 -12.30 16.87 3.79
N LYS A 370 -12.76 18.04 4.29
CA LYS A 370 -13.90 18.77 3.69
C LYS A 370 -13.56 19.38 2.33
N GLN A 371 -12.32 19.83 2.16
CA GLN A 371 -11.87 20.46 0.93
C GLN A 371 -11.72 19.45 -0.22
N MET A 372 -11.12 18.28 0.07
CA MET A 372 -10.87 17.23 -0.92
C MET A 372 -12.12 16.42 -1.31
N ASP A 373 -13.20 16.49 -0.54
CA ASP A 373 -14.47 15.81 -0.86
C ASP A 373 -15.22 16.43 -2.06
N ARG A 374 -14.75 17.58 -2.54
CA ARG A 374 -15.35 18.29 -3.67
C ARG A 374 -15.08 17.58 -5.00
N ARG A 375 -16.05 17.68 -5.91
CA ARG A 375 -15.86 17.38 -7.34
C ARG A 375 -15.78 18.71 -8.08
N LEU A 376 -14.64 18.95 -8.72
CA LEU A 376 -14.31 20.22 -9.37
C LEU A 376 -14.90 20.31 -10.76
#